data_AF-A0A9E0EU88-F1
#
_entry.id   AF-A0A9E0EU88-F1
#
_cell.length_a   1.000
_cell.length_b   1.000
_cell.length_c   1.000
_cell.angle_alpha   90.00
_cell.angle_beta   90.00
_cell.angle_gamma   90.00
#
_symmetry.space_group_name_H-M   'P 1'
#
loop_
_entity.id
_entity.type
_entity.pdbx_description
1 polymer ?
#
loop_
_entity_poly.entity_id
_entity_poly.type
_entity_poly.pdbx_seq_one_letter_code
_entity_poly.pdbx_strand_id
1 'polypeptide(L)'
;MSKLFPTNDPSGLLEYSVVYTDRALNHMSQGFQGVMRDISGILKEVYMGKSAIVVPGSGTFGMEAVARQFATDKNVLVLRNGWFSYRWTQIFEMGNIPASSTVLKAQKKGPDKQSPYAPATIEEVVATILRDKPDLVFAPHVETASGIILPDVYLRAVADAIHSVGGMFVLDCIASGAMWVDMAATGVDVLVSAPQKGWTGTPGCAFVVLSELAR
;
A
#
# COMPACT_ATOMS: atom_id res chain seq x y z
N MET A 1 -21.34 5.32 -31.05
CA MET A 1 -22.13 4.33 -30.30
C MET A 1 -22.05 2.96 -30.96
N SER A 2 -21.52 1.96 -30.25
CA SER A 2 -21.51 0.57 -30.73
C SER A 2 -22.92 0.07 -31.03
N LYS A 3 -23.06 -0.63 -32.16
CA LYS A 3 -24.32 -1.29 -32.54
C LYS A 3 -24.49 -2.67 -31.91
N LEU A 4 -23.40 -3.28 -31.43
CA LEU A 4 -23.41 -4.64 -30.88
C LEU A 4 -23.45 -4.66 -29.35
N PHE A 5 -22.80 -3.69 -28.70
CA PHE A 5 -22.69 -3.57 -27.24
C PHE A 5 -22.95 -2.12 -26.78
N PRO A 6 -24.17 -1.59 -26.99
CA PRO A 6 -24.49 -0.20 -26.70
C PRO A 6 -24.44 0.12 -25.20
N THR A 7 -24.53 -0.87 -24.31
CA THR A 7 -24.56 -0.68 -22.85
C THR A 7 -23.22 -0.25 -22.27
N ASN A 8 -22.10 -0.49 -22.95
CA ASN A 8 -20.76 -0.26 -22.40
C ASN A 8 -20.36 1.22 -22.40
N ASP A 9 -20.74 1.97 -23.43
CA ASP A 9 -20.54 3.41 -23.53
C ASP A 9 -21.70 4.04 -24.36
N PRO A 10 -22.91 4.14 -23.76
CA PRO A 10 -24.13 4.44 -24.49
C PRO A 10 -24.17 5.86 -25.07
N SER A 11 -23.44 6.81 -24.50
CA SER A 11 -23.27 8.17 -25.03
C SER A 11 -21.94 8.37 -25.75
N GLY A 12 -21.17 7.29 -25.95
CA GLY A 12 -19.83 7.30 -26.48
C GLY A 12 -19.70 7.35 -28.00
N LEU A 13 -18.45 7.54 -28.44
CA LEU A 13 -18.06 7.53 -29.84
C LEU A 13 -18.13 6.11 -30.45
N LEU A 14 -17.85 5.97 -31.75
CA LEU A 14 -17.61 4.66 -32.33
C LEU A 14 -16.19 4.22 -32.01
N GLU A 15 -16.03 2.95 -31.63
CA GLU A 15 -14.73 2.42 -31.24
C GLU A 15 -13.93 2.00 -32.49
N TYR A 16 -13.01 2.86 -32.91
CA TYR A 16 -12.03 2.64 -33.98
C TYR A 16 -10.59 2.85 -33.50
N SER A 17 -10.37 2.93 -32.18
CA SER A 17 -9.02 3.02 -31.65
C SER A 17 -8.28 1.69 -31.81
N VAL A 18 -6.96 1.75 -31.67
CA VAL A 18 -6.09 0.57 -31.73
C VAL A 18 -5.98 -0.17 -30.39
N VAL A 19 -6.67 0.31 -29.34
CA VAL A 19 -6.48 -0.16 -27.95
C VAL A 19 -7.69 -0.90 -27.37
N TYR A 20 -8.89 -0.72 -27.92
CA TYR A 20 -10.10 -1.41 -27.47
C TYR A 20 -11.00 -1.84 -28.62
N THR A 21 -11.95 -2.70 -28.27
CA THR A 21 -13.15 -2.96 -29.07
C THR A 21 -14.37 -2.47 -28.29
N ASP A 22 -15.55 -2.49 -28.90
CA ASP A 22 -16.79 -2.09 -28.25
C ASP A 22 -17.23 -2.94 -27.03
N ARG A 23 -16.50 -4.01 -26.74
CA ARG A 23 -16.69 -4.87 -25.56
C ARG A 23 -16.13 -4.27 -24.27
N ALA A 24 -15.25 -3.29 -24.36
CA ALA A 24 -14.57 -2.68 -23.22
C ALA A 24 -14.78 -1.16 -23.23
N LEU A 25 -14.90 -0.59 -22.03
CA LEU A 25 -14.95 0.86 -21.88
C LEU A 25 -13.56 1.44 -22.20
N ASN A 26 -13.49 2.30 -23.21
CA ASN A 26 -12.24 2.92 -23.64
C ASN A 26 -11.72 3.89 -22.57
N HIS A 27 -10.43 3.82 -22.22
CA HIS A 27 -9.85 4.71 -21.20
C HIS A 27 -9.86 6.19 -21.59
N MET A 28 -10.02 6.52 -22.87
CA MET A 28 -10.14 7.88 -23.37
C MET A 28 -11.57 8.43 -23.25
N SER A 29 -12.58 7.58 -23.00
CA SER A 29 -13.99 7.99 -22.97
C SER A 29 -14.29 8.90 -21.76
N GLN A 30 -15.31 9.74 -21.89
CA GLN A 30 -15.77 10.56 -20.77
C GLN A 30 -16.26 9.71 -19.60
N GLY A 31 -16.86 8.54 -19.88
CA GLY A 31 -17.27 7.58 -18.87
C GLY A 31 -16.10 7.08 -18.03
N PHE A 32 -15.02 6.62 -18.67
CA PHE A 32 -13.84 6.13 -17.94
C PHE A 32 -13.12 7.25 -17.19
N GLN A 33 -13.02 8.45 -17.79
CA GLN A 33 -12.45 9.61 -17.12
C GLN A 33 -13.24 9.97 -15.84
N GLY A 34 -14.58 9.84 -15.87
CA GLY A 34 -15.43 9.98 -14.67
C GLY A 34 -15.06 8.95 -13.60
N VAL A 35 -15.07 7.67 -13.96
CA VAL A 35 -14.72 6.56 -13.06
C VAL A 35 -13.36 6.77 -12.39
N MET A 36 -12.33 7.17 -13.15
CA MET A 36 -10.99 7.39 -12.57
C MET A 36 -10.93 8.58 -11.63
N ARG A 37 -11.67 9.66 -11.90
CA ARG A 37 -11.79 10.80 -10.97
C ARG A 37 -12.53 10.40 -9.71
N ASP A 38 -13.58 9.60 -9.81
CA ASP A 38 -14.36 9.13 -8.67
C ASP A 38 -13.52 8.20 -7.78
N ILE A 39 -12.82 7.22 -8.37
CA ILE A 39 -11.88 6.36 -7.64
C ILE A 39 -10.82 7.21 -6.92
N SER A 40 -10.23 8.19 -7.61
CA SER A 40 -9.25 9.10 -7.00
C SER A 40 -9.84 9.89 -5.83
N GLY A 41 -11.05 10.43 -6.00
CA GLY A 41 -11.77 11.17 -4.96
C GLY A 41 -12.02 10.32 -3.71
N ILE A 42 -12.63 9.15 -3.90
CA ILE A 42 -12.97 8.20 -2.82
C ILE A 42 -11.71 7.77 -2.05
N LEU A 43 -10.64 7.38 -2.73
CA LEU A 43 -9.42 6.93 -2.07
C LEU A 43 -8.76 8.04 -1.24
N LYS A 44 -8.73 9.28 -1.77
CA LYS A 44 -8.19 10.42 -1.02
C LYS A 44 -9.05 10.78 0.19
N GLU A 45 -10.37 10.71 0.06
CA GLU A 45 -11.29 10.98 1.17
C GLU A 45 -11.17 9.93 2.27
N VAL A 46 -11.22 8.64 1.92
CA VAL A 46 -11.22 7.54 2.90
C VAL A 46 -9.89 7.44 3.66
N TYR A 47 -8.77 7.68 2.98
CA TYR A 47 -7.45 7.58 3.61
C TYR A 47 -6.86 8.93 4.03
N MET A 48 -7.58 10.03 3.83
CA MET A 48 -7.10 11.40 4.08
C MET A 48 -5.75 11.70 3.36
N GLY A 49 -5.59 11.15 2.16
CA GLY A 49 -4.38 11.26 1.36
C GLY A 49 -4.41 12.41 0.35
N LYS A 50 -3.23 12.85 -0.10
CA LYS A 50 -3.09 13.93 -1.08
C LYS A 50 -3.32 13.47 -2.52
N SER A 51 -2.75 12.32 -2.86
CA SER A 51 -2.79 11.75 -4.22
C SER A 51 -3.20 10.29 -4.17
N ALA A 52 -3.91 9.82 -5.19
CA ALA A 52 -4.30 8.42 -5.33
C ALA A 52 -3.93 7.92 -6.73
N ILE A 53 -3.32 6.74 -6.79
CA ILE A 53 -2.74 6.12 -7.96
C ILE A 53 -3.31 4.70 -8.09
N VAL A 54 -3.72 4.34 -9.31
CA VAL A 54 -4.17 2.98 -9.64
C VAL A 54 -3.07 2.30 -10.46
N VAL A 55 -2.51 1.21 -9.92
CA VAL A 55 -1.45 0.43 -10.58
C VAL A 55 -2.06 -0.88 -11.09
N PRO A 56 -2.13 -1.12 -12.42
CA PRO A 56 -2.65 -2.37 -12.95
C PRO A 56 -1.90 -3.60 -12.42
N GLY A 57 -2.62 -4.69 -12.16
CA GLY A 57 -2.07 -5.93 -11.61
C GLY A 57 -2.76 -6.34 -10.31
N SER A 58 -2.05 -6.25 -9.19
CA SER A 58 -2.55 -6.63 -7.87
C SER A 58 -1.88 -5.83 -6.76
N GLY A 59 -2.32 -5.99 -5.51
CA GLY A 59 -1.67 -5.35 -4.35
C GLY A 59 -0.15 -5.50 -4.31
N THR A 60 0.40 -6.66 -4.72
CA THR A 60 1.86 -6.87 -4.80
C THR A 60 2.53 -6.01 -5.87
N PHE A 61 1.85 -5.68 -6.97
CA PHE A 61 2.38 -4.76 -7.98
C PHE A 61 2.43 -3.34 -7.41
N GLY A 62 1.46 -2.95 -6.56
CA GLY A 62 1.52 -1.71 -5.79
C GLY A 62 2.70 -1.67 -4.83
N MET A 63 2.94 -2.77 -4.09
CA MET A 63 4.12 -2.90 -3.22
C MET A 63 5.42 -2.74 -4.01
N GLU A 64 5.58 -3.45 -5.13
CA GLU A 64 6.80 -3.37 -5.94
C GLU A 64 6.98 -2.00 -6.60
N ALA A 65 5.90 -1.36 -7.07
CA ALA A 65 5.95 0.01 -7.58
C ALA A 65 6.48 0.99 -6.52
N VAL A 66 5.97 0.90 -5.29
CA VAL A 66 6.44 1.72 -4.16
C VAL A 66 7.91 1.41 -3.83
N ALA A 67 8.28 0.13 -3.76
CA ALA A 67 9.67 -0.27 -3.50
C ALA A 67 10.63 0.31 -4.54
N ARG A 68 10.33 0.16 -5.84
CA ARG A 68 11.19 0.66 -6.91
C ARG A 68 11.27 2.19 -6.94
N GLN A 69 10.16 2.87 -6.63
CA GLN A 69 10.11 4.33 -6.65
C GLN A 69 10.88 4.96 -5.50
N PHE A 70 10.75 4.41 -4.28
CA PHE A 70 11.22 5.07 -3.07
C PHE A 70 12.43 4.40 -2.41
N ALA A 71 12.57 3.07 -2.54
CA ALA A 71 13.59 2.31 -1.81
C ALA A 71 14.87 2.01 -2.61
N THR A 72 14.93 2.36 -3.90
CA THR A 72 16.13 2.11 -4.71
C THR A 72 17.35 2.80 -4.12
N ASP A 73 18.41 2.03 -3.86
CA ASP A 73 19.66 2.48 -3.22
C ASP A 73 19.49 3.12 -1.82
N LYS A 74 18.37 2.82 -1.14
CA LYS A 74 18.07 3.33 0.20
C LYS A 74 18.33 2.31 1.31
N ASN A 75 18.47 2.81 2.54
CA ASN A 75 18.48 1.98 3.74
C ASN A 75 17.05 1.85 4.26
N VAL A 76 16.55 0.61 4.41
CA VAL A 76 15.14 0.39 4.78
C VAL A 76 15.01 -0.46 6.03
N LEU A 77 13.94 -0.21 6.80
CA LEU A 77 13.50 -1.05 7.91
C LEU A 77 12.17 -1.73 7.56
N VAL A 78 12.07 -3.04 7.77
CA VAL A 78 10.83 -3.81 7.57
C VAL A 78 10.33 -4.37 8.90
N LEU A 79 9.10 -4.03 9.26
CA LEU A 79 8.37 -4.66 10.36
C LEU A 79 7.68 -5.93 9.84
N ARG A 80 8.29 -7.08 10.11
CA ARG A 80 7.87 -8.37 9.55
C ARG A 80 7.01 -9.16 10.53
N ASN A 81 5.70 -9.04 10.37
CA ASN A 81 4.71 -9.75 11.19
C ASN A 81 4.30 -11.12 10.62
N GLY A 82 4.72 -11.46 9.39
CA GLY A 82 4.34 -12.70 8.73
C GLY A 82 4.75 -12.76 7.25
N TRP A 83 3.99 -13.52 6.45
CA TRP A 83 4.34 -13.81 5.06
C TRP A 83 4.16 -12.61 4.12
N PHE A 84 3.14 -11.79 4.33
CA PHE A 84 2.87 -10.67 3.42
C PHE A 84 3.79 -9.48 3.70
N SER A 85 4.23 -9.29 4.94
CA SER A 85 5.34 -8.38 5.25
C SER A 85 6.72 -8.93 4.90
N TYR A 86 6.90 -10.26 4.88
CA TYR A 86 8.09 -10.89 4.27
C TYR A 86 8.17 -10.59 2.76
N ARG A 87 7.04 -10.36 2.08
CA ARG A 87 7.00 -10.05 0.66
C ARG A 87 7.80 -8.81 0.29
N TRP A 88 7.90 -7.80 1.17
CA TRP A 88 8.79 -6.66 0.95
C TRP A 88 10.24 -7.09 0.72
N THR A 89 10.76 -7.96 1.59
CA THR A 89 12.12 -8.47 1.40
C THR A 89 12.26 -9.39 0.20
N GLN A 90 11.23 -10.16 -0.18
CA GLN A 90 11.26 -10.93 -1.44
C GLN A 90 11.37 -10.01 -2.66
N ILE A 91 10.62 -8.90 -2.67
CA ILE A 91 10.68 -7.88 -3.72
C ILE A 91 12.08 -7.24 -3.76
N PHE A 92 12.61 -6.86 -2.59
CA PHE A 92 13.93 -6.24 -2.48
C PHE A 92 15.05 -7.16 -2.98
N GLU A 93 15.04 -8.42 -2.56
CA GLU A 93 16.03 -9.44 -2.95
C GLU A 93 15.95 -9.75 -4.45
N MET A 94 14.74 -9.93 -4.99
CA MET A 94 14.56 -10.25 -6.41
C MET A 94 14.93 -9.08 -7.33
N GLY A 95 14.64 -7.85 -6.88
CA GLY A 95 14.88 -6.64 -7.66
C GLY A 95 16.23 -5.97 -7.42
N ASN A 96 17.02 -6.44 -6.45
CA ASN A 96 18.21 -5.76 -5.91
C ASN A 96 17.94 -4.25 -5.69
N ILE A 97 16.90 -3.94 -4.90
CA ILE A 97 16.33 -2.59 -4.80
C ILE A 97 17.06 -1.73 -3.74
N PRO A 98 16.98 -2.02 -2.43
CA PRO A 98 17.61 -1.17 -1.42
C PRO A 98 19.12 -1.41 -1.32
N ALA A 99 19.85 -0.40 -0.85
CA ALA A 99 21.26 -0.53 -0.48
C ALA A 99 21.44 -1.44 0.75
N SER A 100 20.49 -1.38 1.70
CA SER A 100 20.46 -2.29 2.84
C SER A 100 19.03 -2.47 3.39
N SER A 101 18.76 -3.61 4.02
CA SER A 101 17.48 -3.85 4.70
C SER A 101 17.67 -4.44 6.11
N THR A 102 17.13 -3.76 7.10
CA THR A 102 16.99 -4.26 8.49
C THR A 102 15.59 -4.81 8.68
N VAL A 103 15.45 -5.90 9.44
CA VAL A 103 14.15 -6.57 9.65
C VAL A 103 13.91 -6.81 11.13
N LEU A 104 12.82 -6.24 11.64
CA LEU A 104 12.31 -6.53 12.97
C LEU A 104 11.11 -7.47 12.86
N LYS A 105 11.24 -8.67 13.41
CA LYS A 105 10.23 -9.74 13.28
C LYS A 105 9.25 -9.69 14.46
N ALA A 106 8.01 -10.11 14.20
CA ALA A 106 7.08 -10.45 15.27
C ALA A 106 7.69 -11.48 16.23
N GLN A 107 7.41 -11.32 17.52
CA GLN A 107 7.97 -12.09 18.62
C GLN A 107 6.87 -12.87 19.33
N LYS A 108 7.22 -14.07 19.76
CA LYS A 108 6.33 -14.95 20.53
C LYS A 108 6.20 -14.43 21.97
N LYS A 109 4.96 -14.33 22.49
CA LYS A 109 4.65 -13.80 23.83
C LYS A 109 4.56 -14.87 24.91
N GLY A 110 5.43 -15.88 24.84
CA GLY A 110 5.49 -16.92 25.85
C GLY A 110 6.28 -18.15 25.41
N PRO A 111 6.61 -19.04 26.36
CA PRO A 111 7.39 -20.24 26.08
C PRO A 111 6.56 -21.34 25.38
N ASP A 112 5.24 -21.39 25.61
CA ASP A 112 4.38 -22.49 25.17
C ASP A 112 4.30 -22.61 23.66
N LYS A 113 4.21 -23.83 23.12
CA LYS A 113 4.15 -24.07 21.66
C LYS A 113 3.09 -23.23 20.94
N GLN A 114 1.97 -22.94 21.60
CA GLN A 114 0.82 -22.20 21.07
C GLN A 114 0.76 -20.73 21.54
N SER A 115 1.81 -20.20 22.19
CA SER A 115 1.79 -18.78 22.59
C SER A 115 1.61 -17.86 21.37
N PRO A 116 0.80 -16.80 21.49
CA PRO A 116 0.55 -15.89 20.39
C PRO A 116 1.82 -15.11 20.02
N TYR A 117 1.83 -14.57 18.81
CA TYR A 117 2.83 -13.61 18.35
C TYR A 117 2.29 -12.19 18.48
N ALA A 118 3.20 -11.25 18.72
CA ALA A 118 2.93 -9.82 18.63
C ALA A 118 4.01 -9.17 17.75
N PRO A 119 3.79 -7.96 17.20
CA PRO A 119 4.84 -7.24 16.48
C PRO A 119 6.05 -6.97 17.41
N ALA A 120 7.18 -6.59 16.81
CA ALA A 120 8.31 -6.03 17.58
C ALA A 120 7.80 -4.88 18.47
N THR A 121 8.35 -4.73 19.68
CA THR A 121 7.81 -3.72 20.58
C THR A 121 8.06 -2.33 20.01
N ILE A 122 7.20 -1.37 20.32
CA ILE A 122 7.34 -0.04 19.74
C ILE A 122 8.65 0.63 20.19
N GLU A 123 9.12 0.34 21.40
CA GLU A 123 10.39 0.81 21.93
C GLU A 123 11.57 0.28 21.11
N GLU A 124 11.53 -1.00 20.73
CA GLU A 124 12.56 -1.60 19.87
C GLU A 124 12.56 -0.99 18.47
N VAL A 125 11.38 -0.75 17.90
CA VAL A 125 11.24 -0.14 16.58
C VAL A 125 11.76 1.30 16.59
N VAL A 126 11.31 2.13 17.54
CA VAL A 126 11.75 3.52 17.67
C VAL A 126 13.26 3.58 17.92
N ALA A 127 13.80 2.77 18.83
CA ALA A 127 15.24 2.73 19.08
C ALA A 127 16.04 2.34 17.83
N THR A 128 15.53 1.39 17.04
CA THR A 128 16.16 0.97 15.77
C THR A 128 16.14 2.08 14.74
N ILE A 129 15.00 2.78 14.58
CA ILE A 129 14.88 3.92 13.66
C ILE A 129 15.87 5.04 14.03
N LEU A 130 15.95 5.41 15.31
CA LEU A 130 16.84 6.48 15.78
C LEU A 130 18.32 6.13 15.64
N ARG A 131 18.67 4.85 15.83
CA ARG A 131 20.03 4.34 15.70
C ARG A 131 20.47 4.25 14.24
N ASP A 132 19.66 3.60 13.40
CA ASP A 132 20.05 3.21 12.04
C ASP A 132 19.68 4.28 11.00
N LYS A 133 18.77 5.19 11.35
CA LYS A 133 18.28 6.29 10.49
C LYS A 133 17.90 5.81 9.09
N PRO A 134 16.99 4.81 8.97
CA PRO A 134 16.57 4.33 7.66
C PRO A 134 15.87 5.44 6.88
N ASP A 135 15.96 5.40 5.55
CA ASP A 135 15.21 6.30 4.67
C ASP A 135 13.71 5.94 4.68
N LEU A 136 13.37 4.65 4.84
CA LEU A 136 11.99 4.17 4.84
C LEU A 136 11.74 3.09 5.90
N VAL A 137 10.53 3.12 6.47
CA VAL A 137 9.97 2.00 7.25
C VAL A 137 8.80 1.38 6.47
N PHE A 138 8.79 0.06 6.35
CA PHE A 138 7.72 -0.72 5.73
C PHE A 138 7.02 -1.58 6.79
N ALA A 139 5.69 -1.48 6.88
CA ALA A 139 4.92 -2.29 7.82
C ALA A 139 3.59 -2.77 7.22
N PRO A 140 3.07 -3.94 7.64
CA PRO A 140 1.69 -4.33 7.37
C PRO A 140 0.77 -3.70 8.42
N HIS A 141 -0.28 -2.99 8.00
CA HIS A 141 -1.34 -2.60 8.94
C HIS A 141 -2.01 -3.86 9.52
N VAL A 142 -2.39 -4.79 8.63
CA VAL A 142 -2.88 -6.12 9.00
C VAL A 142 -2.05 -7.17 8.27
N GLU A 143 -1.37 -8.03 9.01
CA GLU A 143 -0.66 -9.17 8.44
C GLU A 143 -1.63 -10.35 8.28
N THR A 144 -1.91 -10.72 7.03
CA THR A 144 -2.89 -11.79 6.72
C THR A 144 -2.44 -13.15 7.26
N ALA A 145 -1.13 -13.44 7.27
CA ALA A 145 -0.64 -14.76 7.66
C ALA A 145 -0.71 -15.02 9.17
N SER A 146 -0.62 -13.97 9.99
CA SER A 146 -0.60 -14.09 11.46
C SER A 146 -1.81 -13.46 12.15
N GLY A 147 -2.64 -12.69 11.42
CA GLY A 147 -3.78 -11.97 11.99
C GLY A 147 -3.38 -10.79 12.88
N ILE A 148 -2.10 -10.38 12.85
CA ILE A 148 -1.61 -9.25 13.65
C ILE A 148 -2.05 -7.94 12.99
N ILE A 149 -2.65 -7.06 13.80
CA ILE A 149 -2.96 -5.68 13.45
C ILE A 149 -2.04 -4.71 14.21
N LEU A 150 -1.53 -3.69 13.52
CA LEU A 150 -0.82 -2.57 14.13
C LEU A 150 -1.81 -1.45 14.47
N PRO A 151 -2.04 -1.12 15.75
CA PRO A 151 -2.99 -0.07 16.12
C PRO A 151 -2.44 1.34 15.82
N ASP A 152 -3.31 2.33 15.65
CA ASP A 152 -2.93 3.71 15.32
C ASP A 152 -1.86 4.31 16.24
N VAL A 153 -1.87 3.98 17.54
CA VAL A 153 -0.85 4.46 18.49
C VAL A 153 0.54 3.97 18.11
N TYR A 154 0.63 2.76 17.58
CA TYR A 154 1.86 2.14 17.09
C TYR A 154 2.28 2.79 15.77
N LEU A 155 1.33 3.00 14.85
CA LEU A 155 1.57 3.66 13.57
C LEU A 155 2.14 5.07 13.76
N ARG A 156 1.51 5.87 14.64
CA ARG A 156 1.99 7.22 14.98
C ARG A 156 3.41 7.22 15.54
N ALA A 157 3.71 6.33 16.49
CA ALA A 157 5.05 6.27 17.08
C ALA A 157 6.13 5.86 16.05
N VAL A 158 5.79 5.01 15.07
CA VAL A 158 6.68 4.71 13.94
C VAL A 158 6.87 5.95 13.05
N ALA A 159 5.77 6.63 12.68
CA ALA A 159 5.79 7.84 11.87
C ALA A 159 6.62 8.96 12.52
N ASP A 160 6.36 9.29 13.78
CA ASP A 160 7.08 10.31 14.54
C ASP A 160 8.59 10.02 14.55
N ALA A 161 8.97 8.76 14.80
CA ALA A 161 10.37 8.35 14.83
C ALA A 161 11.03 8.47 13.45
N ILE A 162 10.39 7.99 12.38
CA ILE A 162 10.98 8.01 11.04
C ILE A 162 11.05 9.44 10.48
N HIS A 163 10.05 10.27 10.72
CA HIS A 163 10.06 11.69 10.34
C HIS A 163 11.16 12.46 11.08
N SER A 164 11.44 12.14 12.35
CA SER A 164 12.53 12.77 13.12
C SER A 164 13.93 12.53 12.54
N VAL A 165 14.11 11.48 11.74
CA VAL A 165 15.35 11.16 11.04
C VAL A 165 15.28 11.49 9.54
N GLY A 166 14.19 12.10 9.08
CA GLY A 166 14.00 12.55 7.70
C GLY A 166 13.55 11.47 6.70
N GLY A 167 13.11 10.30 7.19
CA GLY A 167 12.59 9.22 6.36
C GLY A 167 11.08 9.26 6.15
N MET A 168 10.54 8.25 5.47
CA MET A 168 9.09 8.08 5.20
C MET A 168 8.52 6.76 5.71
N PHE A 169 7.22 6.76 6.03
CA PHE A 169 6.49 5.57 6.47
C PHE A 169 5.59 4.97 5.37
N VAL A 170 5.88 3.73 4.99
CA VAL A 170 5.09 2.92 4.04
C VAL A 170 4.25 1.88 4.78
N LEU A 171 2.94 1.92 4.59
CA LEU A 171 1.97 1.03 5.21
C LEU A 171 1.22 0.18 4.18
N ASP A 172 1.33 -1.13 4.29
CA ASP A 172 0.50 -2.08 3.54
C ASP A 172 -0.86 -2.27 4.24
N CYS A 173 -1.90 -1.70 3.62
CA CYS A 173 -3.31 -1.78 4.02
C CYS A 173 -4.15 -2.69 3.11
N ILE A 174 -3.53 -3.61 2.36
CA ILE A 174 -4.25 -4.53 1.48
C ILE A 174 -5.24 -5.37 2.30
N ALA A 175 -4.84 -5.85 3.48
CA ALA A 175 -5.65 -6.72 4.33
C ALA A 175 -6.45 -6.00 5.42
N SER A 176 -6.48 -4.67 5.44
CA SER A 176 -7.11 -3.89 6.52
C SER A 176 -8.64 -3.99 6.56
N GLY A 177 -9.28 -4.51 5.51
CA GLY A 177 -10.74 -4.57 5.46
C GLY A 177 -11.32 -3.15 5.51
N ALA A 178 -12.29 -2.94 6.39
CA ALA A 178 -12.92 -1.63 6.66
C ALA A 178 -12.29 -0.88 7.84
N MET A 179 -11.12 -1.31 8.33
CA MET A 179 -10.34 -0.58 9.33
C MET A 179 -9.56 0.52 8.61
N TRP A 180 -10.25 1.62 8.32
CA TRP A 180 -9.68 2.75 7.58
C TRP A 180 -8.54 3.40 8.36
N VAL A 181 -7.48 3.77 7.63
CA VAL A 181 -6.32 4.47 8.19
C VAL A 181 -6.36 5.91 7.71
N ASP A 182 -6.50 6.85 8.63
CA ASP A 182 -6.30 8.26 8.36
C ASP A 182 -4.79 8.54 8.27
N MET A 183 -4.27 8.73 7.06
CA MET A 183 -2.85 8.97 6.82
C MET A 183 -2.35 10.24 7.51
N ALA A 184 -3.17 11.29 7.56
CA ALA A 184 -2.81 12.55 8.19
C ALA A 184 -2.73 12.40 9.72
N ALA A 185 -3.66 11.67 10.33
CA ALA A 185 -3.67 11.44 11.78
C ALA A 185 -2.64 10.40 12.25
N THR A 186 -2.22 9.48 11.37
CA THR A 186 -1.24 8.43 11.70
C THR A 186 0.18 8.73 11.24
N GLY A 187 0.37 9.73 10.38
CA GLY A 187 1.67 10.10 9.80
C GLY A 187 2.17 9.13 8.72
N VAL A 188 1.28 8.31 8.13
CA VAL A 188 1.63 7.41 7.04
C VAL A 188 1.85 8.20 5.75
N ASP A 189 2.98 7.98 5.08
CA ASP A 189 3.35 8.69 3.86
C ASP A 189 2.88 7.98 2.59
N VAL A 190 2.94 6.65 2.59
CA VAL A 190 2.53 5.83 1.45
C VAL A 190 1.65 4.69 1.95
N LEU A 191 0.42 4.61 1.47
CA LEU A 191 -0.52 3.54 1.79
C LEU A 191 -0.79 2.69 0.55
N VAL A 192 -0.67 1.37 0.69
CA VAL A 192 -0.99 0.41 -0.39
C VAL A 192 -2.26 -0.36 -0.04
N SER A 193 -3.22 -0.46 -0.97
CA SER A 193 -4.43 -1.26 -0.83
C SER A 193 -4.79 -1.98 -2.14
N ALA A 194 -5.89 -2.72 -2.16
CA ALA A 194 -6.38 -3.43 -3.35
C ALA A 194 -7.92 -3.60 -3.31
N PRO A 195 -8.59 -3.62 -4.47
CA PRO A 195 -10.05 -3.64 -4.55
C PRO A 195 -10.69 -4.93 -4.02
N GLN A 196 -10.04 -6.08 -4.16
CA GLN A 196 -10.67 -7.39 -3.94
C GLN A 196 -10.74 -7.88 -2.50
N LYS A 197 -10.33 -7.06 -1.52
CA LYS A 197 -10.44 -7.39 -0.09
C LYS A 197 -11.54 -6.54 0.55
N GLY A 198 -11.20 -5.56 1.39
CA GLY A 198 -12.19 -4.73 2.10
C GLY A 198 -13.15 -3.98 1.18
N TRP A 199 -12.67 -3.56 0.02
CA TRP A 199 -13.42 -2.79 -0.97
C TRP A 199 -14.44 -3.60 -1.79
N THR A 200 -14.45 -4.93 -1.69
CA THR A 200 -15.41 -5.82 -2.39
C THR A 200 -15.47 -5.60 -3.91
N GLY A 201 -14.39 -5.10 -4.52
CA GLY A 201 -14.24 -4.92 -5.95
C GLY A 201 -13.64 -6.13 -6.66
N THR A 202 -13.66 -6.16 -7.99
CA THR A 202 -12.94 -7.19 -8.75
C THR A 202 -11.42 -7.01 -8.59
N PRO A 203 -10.61 -8.09 -8.52
CA PRO A 203 -9.16 -7.95 -8.61
C PRO A 203 -8.76 -7.40 -9.98
N GLY A 204 -7.62 -6.70 -10.04
CA GLY A 204 -7.07 -6.16 -11.30
C GLY A 204 -6.13 -4.97 -11.14
N CYS A 205 -6.03 -4.39 -9.95
CA CYS A 205 -5.09 -3.31 -9.66
C CYS A 205 -4.66 -3.29 -8.18
N ALA A 206 -3.69 -2.43 -7.88
CA ALA A 206 -3.45 -1.89 -6.55
C ALA A 206 -3.91 -0.43 -6.49
N PHE A 207 -4.23 0.00 -5.28
CA PHE A 207 -4.40 1.41 -4.93
C PHE A 207 -3.16 1.84 -4.15
N VAL A 208 -2.55 2.94 -4.55
CA VAL A 208 -1.47 3.59 -3.80
C VAL A 208 -1.91 5.01 -3.48
N VAL A 209 -1.90 5.38 -2.21
CA VAL A 209 -2.26 6.71 -1.74
C VAL A 209 -1.04 7.35 -1.11
N LEU A 210 -0.79 8.61 -1.44
CA LEU A 210 0.41 9.36 -1.03
C LEU A 210 0.03 10.55 -0.15
N SER A 211 0.84 10.81 0.88
CA SER A 211 0.82 12.06 1.65
C SER A 211 1.35 13.23 0.81
N GLU A 212 1.40 14.43 1.40
CA GLU A 212 2.07 15.57 0.75
C GLU A 212 3.58 15.36 0.63
N LEU A 213 4.21 14.72 1.63
CA LEU A 213 5.66 14.47 1.64
C LEU A 213 6.08 13.49 0.53
N ALA A 214 5.23 12.50 0.23
CA ALA A 214 5.49 11.48 -0.77
C ALA A 214 5.11 11.91 -2.21
N ARG A 215 4.61 13.13 -2.42
CA ARG A 215 4.18 13.64 -3.73
C ARG A 215 5.31 14.36 -4.46
#